data_AF-A0AAD9QUJ6-F1
#
_entry.id   AF-A0AAD9QUJ6-F1
#
_cell.length_a   1.000
_cell.length_b   1.000
_cell.length_c   1.000
_cell.angle_alpha   90.00
_cell.angle_beta   90.00
_cell.angle_gamma   90.00
#
_symmetry.space_group_name_H-M   'P 1'
#
loop_
_entity.id
_entity.type
_entity.pdbx_description
1 polymer ?
#
loop_
_entity_poly.entity_id
_entity_poly.type
_entity_poly.pdbx_seq_one_letter_code
_entity_poly.pdbx_strand_id
1 'polypeptide(L)'
;MASQVGLKEVVSLYQTLIKEWNRKPVDLEKVGKLLSGMKMALIQFSFLPTSSIKPSPQELLLARDALEIGVQWSILKEDIPSFERYMAQLKPYYLDYK
;
A
#
# COMPACT_ATOMS: atom_id res chain seq x y z
N MET A 1 4.85 22.95 -3.03
CA MET A 1 5.72 22.23 -3.98
C MET A 1 6.22 20.88 -3.44
N ALA A 2 6.39 20.69 -2.12
CA ALA A 2 6.79 19.40 -1.53
C ALA A 2 5.77 18.26 -1.75
N SER A 3 4.47 18.57 -1.86
CA SER A 3 3.38 17.57 -1.94
C SER A 3 3.29 16.82 -3.27
N GLN A 4 3.79 17.38 -4.38
CA GLN A 4 3.69 16.75 -5.72
C GLN A 4 4.83 15.75 -6.00
N VAL A 5 5.97 15.89 -5.33
CA VAL A 5 7.15 15.04 -5.59
C VAL A 5 6.95 13.65 -5.00
N GLY A 6 6.51 13.55 -3.75
CA GLY A 6 6.27 12.25 -3.13
C GLY A 6 5.10 11.47 -3.76
N LEU A 7 4.08 12.14 -4.31
CA LEU A 7 2.95 11.44 -4.92
C LEU A 7 3.38 10.72 -6.21
N LYS A 8 4.25 11.35 -6.99
CA LYS A 8 4.84 10.71 -8.19
C LYS A 8 5.69 9.50 -7.82
N GLU A 9 6.40 9.55 -6.70
CA GLU A 9 7.19 8.43 -6.18
C GLU A 9 6.29 7.29 -5.68
N VAL A 10 5.21 7.61 -4.97
CA VAL A 10 4.20 6.62 -4.53
C VAL A 10 3.56 5.92 -5.74
N VAL A 11 3.19 6.70 -6.77
CA VAL A 11 2.59 6.16 -8.00
C VAL A 11 3.59 5.30 -8.76
N SER A 12 4.85 5.70 -8.87
CA SER A 12 5.87 4.90 -9.57
C SER A 12 6.20 3.60 -8.82
N LEU A 13 6.27 3.64 -7.49
CA LEU A 13 6.38 2.45 -6.63
C LEU A 13 5.19 1.52 -6.82
N TYR A 14 3.97 2.06 -6.83
CA TYR A 14 2.74 1.28 -7.04
C TYR A 14 2.70 0.62 -8.42
N GLN A 15 3.05 1.34 -9.48
CA GLN A 15 3.13 0.79 -10.83
C GLN A 15 4.14 -0.37 -10.91
N THR A 16 5.27 -0.22 -10.23
CA THR A 16 6.29 -1.28 -10.15
C THR A 16 5.76 -2.47 -9.35
N LEU A 17 5.07 -2.24 -8.24
CA LEU A 17 4.45 -3.27 -7.41
C LEU A 17 3.44 -4.10 -8.22
N ILE A 18 2.49 -3.45 -8.90
CA ILE A 18 1.50 -4.15 -9.74
C ILE A 18 2.19 -4.95 -10.85
N LYS A 19 3.20 -4.36 -11.50
CA LYS A 19 3.92 -5.03 -12.59
C LYS A 19 4.61 -6.30 -12.12
N GLU A 20 5.27 -6.27 -10.96
CA GLU A 20 5.92 -7.45 -10.40
C GLU A 20 4.90 -8.45 -9.84
N TRP A 21 3.78 -7.97 -9.27
CA TRP A 21 2.69 -8.83 -8.79
C TRP A 21 1.98 -9.59 -9.91
N ASN A 22 1.76 -8.95 -11.07
CA ASN A 22 1.13 -9.57 -12.24
C ASN A 22 2.07 -10.47 -13.05
N ARG A 23 3.38 -10.46 -12.75
CA ARG A 23 4.36 -11.30 -13.42
C ARG A 23 4.21 -12.75 -12.93
N LYS A 24 4.31 -13.72 -13.85
CA LYS A 24 4.35 -15.15 -13.51
C LYS A 24 5.71 -15.75 -13.91
N PRO A 25 6.42 -16.45 -13.00
CA PRO A 25 6.13 -16.60 -11.57
C PRO A 25 6.31 -15.28 -10.79
N VAL A 26 5.55 -15.13 -9.70
CA VAL A 26 5.62 -13.95 -8.82
C VAL A 26 6.87 -14.05 -7.95
N ASP A 27 7.69 -13.00 -7.94
CA ASP A 27 8.84 -12.90 -7.03
C ASP A 27 8.39 -12.32 -5.69
N LEU A 28 8.10 -13.20 -4.73
CA LEU A 28 7.60 -12.80 -3.42
C LEU A 28 8.62 -11.98 -2.62
N GLU A 29 9.92 -12.20 -2.76
CA GLU A 29 10.91 -11.40 -2.03
C GLU A 29 10.95 -9.97 -2.55
N LYS A 30 10.93 -9.81 -3.87
CA LYS A 30 10.92 -8.50 -4.51
C LYS A 30 9.63 -7.74 -4.21
N VAL A 31 8.48 -8.41 -4.28
CA VAL A 31 7.18 -7.84 -3.89
C VAL A 31 7.19 -7.43 -2.42
N GLY A 32 7.75 -8.23 -1.51
CA GLY A 32 7.88 -7.88 -0.09
C GLY A 32 8.73 -6.63 0.17
N LYS A 33 9.84 -6.47 -0.57
CA LYS A 33 10.67 -5.24 -0.52
C LYS A 33 9.90 -4.03 -1.03
N LEU A 34 9.19 -4.17 -2.16
CA LEU A 34 8.36 -3.10 -2.73
C LEU A 34 7.22 -2.71 -1.78
N LEU A 35 6.54 -3.67 -1.15
CA LEU A 35 5.50 -3.43 -0.15
C LEU A 35 6.03 -2.68 1.07
N SER A 36 7.26 -2.97 1.50
CA SER A 36 7.91 -2.26 2.61
C SER A 36 8.21 -0.81 2.26
N GLY A 37 8.72 -0.56 1.05
CA GLY A 37 8.90 0.80 0.52
C GLY A 37 7.57 1.55 0.39
N MET A 38 6.52 0.85 -0.06
CA MET A 38 5.17 1.39 -0.16
C MET A 38 4.63 1.82 1.20
N LYS A 39 4.78 0.98 2.24
CA LYS A 39 4.37 1.32 3.62
C LYS A 39 5.05 2.59 4.13
N MET A 40 6.35 2.73 3.91
CA MET A 40 7.09 3.93 4.33
C MET A 40 6.56 5.18 3.63
N ALA A 41 6.30 5.08 2.33
CA ALA A 41 5.72 6.18 1.57
C ALA A 41 4.30 6.53 2.08
N LEU A 42 3.45 5.53 2.34
CA LEU A 42 2.10 5.74 2.89
C LEU A 42 2.11 6.41 4.28
N ILE A 43 3.09 6.09 5.14
CA ILE A 43 3.27 6.77 6.44
C ILE A 43 3.65 8.24 6.24
N GLN A 44 4.56 8.54 5.31
CA GLN A 44 5.01 9.91 5.02
C GLN A 44 3.90 10.79 4.42
N PHE A 45 2.93 10.20 3.73
CA PHE A 45 1.78 10.90 3.18
C PHE A 45 0.68 11.24 4.21
N SER A 46 0.87 10.88 5.49
CA SER A 46 -0.08 11.15 6.56
C SER A 46 -1.53 10.84 6.17
N PHE A 47 -1.84 9.55 5.97
CA PHE A 47 -3.20 9.03 6.21
C PHE A 47 -3.59 9.10 7.69
N LEU A 48 -2.71 9.63 8.56
CA LEU A 48 -3.04 10.00 9.92
C LEU A 48 -3.96 11.23 9.91
N PRO A 49 -5.06 11.24 10.68
CA PRO A 49 -6.05 12.32 10.74
C PRO A 49 -5.53 13.62 11.39
N THR A 50 -4.22 13.86 11.33
CA THR A 50 -3.51 15.01 11.90
C THR A 50 -3.04 16.01 10.85
N SER A 51 -3.08 15.66 9.56
CA SER A 51 -2.76 16.59 8.48
C SER A 51 -4.03 17.29 8.00
N SER A 52 -4.00 18.62 7.95
CA SER A 52 -5.11 19.51 7.52
C SER A 52 -5.50 19.36 6.03
N ILE A 53 -5.09 18.28 5.37
CA ILE A 53 -5.29 17.99 3.96
C ILE A 53 -6.07 16.67 3.89
N LYS A 54 -7.31 16.73 3.41
CA LYS A 54 -8.06 15.51 3.11
C LYS A 54 -7.33 14.76 1.99
N PRO A 55 -6.98 13.47 2.17
CA PRO A 55 -6.39 12.69 1.09
C PRO A 55 -7.38 12.60 -0.07
N SER A 56 -6.86 12.67 -1.29
CA SER A 56 -7.67 12.53 -2.49
C SER A 56 -8.22 11.10 -2.60
N PRO A 57 -9.38 10.90 -3.25
CA PRO A 57 -9.93 9.56 -3.47
C PRO A 57 -8.95 8.61 -4.18
N GLN A 58 -8.11 9.15 -5.08
CA GLN A 58 -7.12 8.36 -5.81
C GLN A 58 -6.00 7.83 -4.90
N GLU A 59 -5.55 8.63 -3.94
CA GLU A 59 -4.53 8.22 -2.97
C GLU A 59 -5.07 7.13 -2.04
N LEU A 60 -6.32 7.27 -1.58
CA LEU A 60 -6.99 6.27 -0.74
C LEU A 60 -7.15 4.93 -1.48
N LEU A 61 -7.59 4.97 -2.74
CA LEU A 61 -7.72 3.77 -3.57
C LEU A 61 -6.37 3.07 -3.75
N LEU A 62 -5.33 3.84 -4.05
CA LEU A 62 -3.98 3.30 -4.27
C LEU A 62 -3.39 2.69 -2.99
N ALA A 63 -3.62 3.30 -1.83
CA ALA A 63 -3.24 2.74 -0.54
C ALA A 63 -3.98 1.43 -0.25
N ARG A 64 -5.30 1.41 -0.49
CA ARG A 64 -6.13 0.22 -0.30
C ARG A 64 -5.67 -0.94 -1.19
N ASP A 65 -5.51 -0.71 -2.48
CA ASP A 65 -5.10 -1.74 -3.42
C ASP A 65 -3.70 -2.29 -3.07
N ALA A 66 -2.77 -1.44 -2.61
CA ALA A 66 -1.46 -1.90 -2.13
C ALA A 66 -1.55 -2.77 -0.87
N LEU A 67 -2.45 -2.44 0.06
CA LEU A 67 -2.69 -3.25 1.27
C LEU A 67 -3.32 -4.61 0.91
N GLU A 68 -4.21 -4.66 -0.08
CA GLU A 68 -4.81 -5.91 -0.58
C GLU A 68 -3.77 -6.84 -1.20
N ILE A 69 -2.84 -6.29 -2.00
CA ILE A 69 -1.68 -7.06 -2.49
C ILE A 69 -0.86 -7.58 -1.32
N GLY A 70 -0.66 -6.78 -0.27
CA GLY A 70 0.00 -7.20 0.97
C GLY A 70 -0.68 -8.38 1.66
N VAL A 71 -2.02 -8.38 1.72
CA VAL A 71 -2.81 -9.52 2.23
C VAL A 71 -2.56 -10.77 1.37
N GLN A 72 -2.72 -10.67 0.06
CA GLN A 72 -2.52 -11.82 -0.83
C GLN A 72 -1.09 -12.35 -0.75
N TRP A 73 -0.10 -11.46 -0.73
CA TRP A 73 1.31 -11.80 -0.56
C TRP A 73 1.56 -12.54 0.76
N SER A 74 0.98 -12.07 1.87
CA SER A 74 1.15 -12.70 3.18
C SER A 74 0.55 -14.12 3.24
N ILE A 75 -0.55 -14.36 2.52
CA ILE A 75 -1.13 -15.70 2.36
C ILE A 75 -0.19 -16.60 1.55
N LEU A 76 0.33 -16.11 0.43
CA LEU A 76 1.26 -16.88 -0.41
C LEU A 76 2.58 -17.21 0.30
N LYS A 77 3.00 -16.37 1.25
CA LYS A 77 4.19 -16.58 2.08
C LYS A 77 3.88 -17.38 3.37
N GLU A 78 2.62 -17.72 3.61
CA GLU A 78 2.15 -18.38 4.84
C GLU A 78 2.53 -17.62 6.13
N ASP A 79 2.60 -16.29 6.05
CA ASP A 79 2.99 -15.40 7.16
C ASP A 79 1.75 -14.83 7.85
N ILE A 80 1.23 -15.59 8.83
CA ILE A 80 0.04 -15.25 9.61
C ILE A 80 0.18 -13.88 10.31
N PRO A 81 1.29 -13.56 11.01
CA PRO A 81 1.46 -12.24 11.62
C PRO A 81 1.39 -11.08 10.61
N SER A 82 1.99 -11.24 9.43
CA SER A 82 1.89 -10.23 8.37
C SER A 82 0.46 -10.09 7.86
N PHE A 83 -0.24 -11.20 7.66
CA PHE A 83 -1.64 -11.23 7.21
C PHE A 83 -2.54 -10.43 8.16
N GLU A 84 -2.49 -10.71 9.46
CA GLU A 84 -3.31 -10.03 10.47
C GLU A 84 -3.04 -8.52 10.48
N ARG A 85 -1.77 -8.11 10.35
CA ARG A 85 -1.38 -6.70 10.27
C ARG A 85 -1.95 -6.01 9.05
N TYR A 86 -1.80 -6.60 7.86
CA TYR A 86 -2.35 -6.03 6.63
C TYR A 86 -3.88 -5.94 6.69
N MET A 87 -4.55 -6.97 7.22
CA MET A 87 -6.00 -6.92 7.40
C MET A 87 -6.45 -5.84 8.39
N ALA A 88 -5.75 -5.67 9.51
CA ALA A 88 -6.05 -4.61 10.46
C ALA A 88 -5.91 -3.21 9.83
N GLN A 89 -4.89 -3.02 9.00
CA GLN A 89 -4.65 -1.77 8.26
C GLN A 89 -5.68 -1.52 7.15
N LEU A 90 -6.24 -2.58 6.56
CA LEU A 90 -7.23 -2.49 5.49
C LEU A 90 -8.64 -2.14 6.01
N LYS A 91 -8.98 -2.53 7.25
CA LYS A 91 -10.31 -2.30 7.85
C LYS A 91 -10.81 -0.84 7.80
N PRO A 92 -10.03 0.19 8.17
CA PRO A 92 -10.47 1.59 8.10
C PRO A 92 -10.85 2.03 6.68
N TYR A 93 -10.16 1.51 5.65
CA TYR A 93 -10.44 1.84 4.25
C TYR A 93 -11.80 1.29 3.76
N TYR A 94 -12.33 0.25 4.42
CA TYR A 94 -13.64 -0.34 4.10
C TYR A 94 -14.77 0.13 5.02
N LEU A 95 -14.45 0.50 6.27
CA LEU A 95 -15.45 0.82 7.30
C LEU A 95 -15.67 2.32 7.50
N ASP A 96 -14.63 3.15 7.34
CA ASP A 96 -14.71 4.58 7.65
C ASP A 96 -15.04 5.47 6.43
N TYR A 97 -14.94 4.93 5.21
CA TYR A 97 -15.25 5.65 3.96
C TYR A 97 -16.53 5.11 3.31
N LYS A 98 -17.65 5.82 3.51
CA LYS A 98 -18.93 5.69 2.78
C LYS A 98 -19.19 6.95 1.95
#